data_AF-A0A6F9BP35-F1
#
_entry.id   AF-A0A6F9BP35-F1
#
_cell.length_a   1.000
_cell.length_b   1.000
_cell.length_c   1.000
_cell.angle_alpha   90.00
_cell.angle_beta   90.00
_cell.angle_gamma   90.00
#
_symmetry.space_group_name_H-M   'P 1'
#
loop_
_entity.id
_entity.type
_entity.pdbx_description
1 polymer ?
#
loop_
_entity_poly.entity_id
_entity_poly.type
_entity_poly.pdbx_seq_one_letter_code
_entity_poly.pdbx_strand_id
1 'polypeptide(L)'
;ALDKDTGNYSSMQYRIIIPPTTDGKDGFVIEPYTGVIKTAIMYRNMRRSYFKFEVVATDNYGEGGLSSKAEVVVSVVNLLDMQVVVSNVAPTVVEQNKDKLLRILERYVQDQIPGAKVVVESIGPQRFGDGFEQEDYSKSDLMVYAIDPLTNRAISRQELF
;
A
#
# COMPACT_ATOMS: atom_id res chain seq x y z
N ALA A 1 12.01 -6.86 7.90
CA ALA A 1 12.58 -8.21 7.89
C ALA A 1 12.51 -8.79 9.30
N LEU A 2 12.45 -10.11 9.46
CA LEU A 2 12.54 -10.77 10.75
C LEU A 2 13.82 -11.59 10.74
N ASP A 3 14.71 -11.33 11.67
CA ASP A 3 15.91 -12.12 11.88
C ASP A 3 15.77 -12.98 13.14
N LYS A 4 16.40 -14.17 13.13
CA LYS A 4 16.28 -15.17 14.20
C LYS A 4 17.27 -14.95 15.33
N ASP A 5 18.28 -14.10 15.14
CA ASP A 5 19.26 -13.83 16.17
C ASP A 5 18.68 -12.92 17.26
N THR A 6 19.46 -12.67 18.30
CA THR A 6 19.05 -11.86 19.46
C THR A 6 20.00 -10.68 19.67
N GLY A 7 19.48 -9.60 20.26
CA GLY A 7 20.26 -8.38 20.50
C GLY A 7 20.56 -7.61 19.21
N ASN A 8 21.74 -7.01 19.10
CA ASN A 8 22.14 -6.16 17.97
C ASN A 8 22.06 -6.88 16.62
N TYR A 9 22.27 -8.19 16.59
CA TYR A 9 22.16 -8.99 15.37
C TYR A 9 20.70 -9.12 14.87
N SER A 10 19.70 -8.79 15.68
CA SER A 10 18.31 -8.63 15.21
C SER A 10 17.92 -7.19 14.86
N SER A 11 18.83 -6.23 15.05
CA SER A 11 18.61 -4.81 14.75
C SER A 11 18.90 -4.52 13.29
N MET A 12 17.85 -4.27 12.52
CA MET A 12 17.93 -4.07 11.08
C MET A 12 18.22 -2.62 10.70
N GLN A 13 19.05 -2.44 9.68
CA GLN A 13 19.19 -1.21 8.91
C GLN A 13 18.64 -1.41 7.49
N TYR A 14 17.76 -0.51 7.05
CA TYR A 14 17.09 -0.55 5.75
C TYR A 14 17.66 0.50 4.79
N ARG A 15 17.79 0.14 3.51
CA ARG A 15 18.13 1.09 2.42
C ARG A 15 17.43 0.71 1.12
N ILE A 16 17.13 1.70 0.30
CA ILE A 16 16.60 1.49 -1.06
C ILE A 16 17.77 1.40 -2.05
N ILE A 17 17.65 0.49 -3.01
CA ILE A 17 18.44 0.49 -4.25
C ILE A 17 17.49 0.87 -5.38
N ILE A 18 17.62 2.11 -5.88
CA ILE A 18 16.86 2.60 -7.03
C ILE A 18 17.74 2.44 -8.27
N PRO A 19 17.27 1.78 -9.35
CA PRO A 19 17.94 1.81 -10.63
C PRO A 19 18.09 3.27 -11.11
N PRO A 20 19.19 3.65 -11.79
CA PRO A 20 19.31 4.99 -12.33
C PRO A 20 18.12 5.31 -13.23
N THR A 21 17.32 6.31 -12.86
CA THR A 21 16.21 6.81 -13.69
C THR A 21 16.68 8.00 -14.53
N THR A 22 16.05 8.22 -15.68
CA THR A 22 16.38 9.33 -16.60
C THR A 22 16.28 10.71 -15.95
N ASP A 23 15.50 10.84 -14.88
CA ASP A 23 15.15 12.11 -14.28
C ASP A 23 15.95 12.43 -13.01
N GLY A 24 16.81 11.50 -12.55
CA GLY A 24 17.73 11.68 -11.42
C GLY A 24 17.06 11.97 -10.07
N LYS A 25 15.74 11.80 -9.96
CA LYS A 25 14.98 12.00 -8.73
C LYS A 25 14.68 10.67 -8.08
N ASP A 26 15.13 10.51 -6.84
CA ASP A 26 14.71 9.42 -5.97
C ASP A 26 13.25 9.68 -5.58
N GLY A 27 12.32 8.90 -6.15
CA GLY A 27 10.88 9.06 -5.88
C GLY A 27 10.48 8.64 -4.46
N PHE A 28 11.33 7.86 -3.80
CA PHE A 28 11.06 7.24 -2.51
C PHE A 28 12.29 7.32 -1.59
N VAL A 29 12.03 7.46 -0.30
CA VAL A 29 13.02 7.32 0.77
C VAL A 29 12.54 6.26 1.75
N ILE A 30 13.48 5.57 2.40
CA ILE A 30 13.17 4.62 3.47
C ILE A 30 13.81 5.08 4.77
N GLU A 31 13.06 5.00 5.85
CA GLU A 31 13.61 5.23 7.18
C GLU A 31 14.51 4.04 7.59
N PRO A 32 15.78 4.28 7.96
CA PRO A 32 16.77 3.22 8.09
C PRO A 32 16.48 2.23 9.21
N TYR A 33 15.75 2.60 10.26
CA TYR A 33 15.52 1.71 11.41
C TYR A 33 14.07 1.23 11.54
N THR A 34 13.11 1.92 10.93
CA THR A 34 11.69 1.52 10.93
C THR A 34 11.30 0.77 9.67
N GLY A 35 12.04 0.96 8.56
CA GLY A 35 11.71 0.41 7.25
C GLY A 35 10.52 1.09 6.58
N VAL A 36 10.02 2.21 7.13
CA VAL A 36 8.89 2.96 6.55
C VAL A 36 9.33 3.65 5.26
N ILE A 37 8.70 3.30 4.14
CA ILE A 37 8.91 3.94 2.84
C ILE A 37 8.00 5.16 2.73
N LYS A 38 8.56 6.29 2.32
CA LYS A 38 7.85 7.56 2.10
C LYS A 38 8.08 8.06 0.68
N THR A 39 7.12 8.81 0.18
CA THR A 39 7.25 9.53 -1.09
C THR A 39 8.16 10.75 -0.92
N ALA A 40 9.01 11.02 -1.89
CA ALA A 40 9.92 12.17 -1.91
C ALA A 40 9.55 13.22 -2.97
N ILE A 41 8.59 12.89 -3.86
CA ILE A 41 8.09 13.76 -4.92
C ILE A 41 6.56 13.68 -5.02
N MET A 42 5.96 14.61 -5.79
CA MET A 42 4.55 14.53 -6.20
C MET A 42 4.38 13.72 -7.48
N TYR A 43 3.34 12.88 -7.54
CA TYR A 43 3.05 11.99 -8.68
C TYR A 43 1.92 12.49 -9.59
N ARG A 44 1.87 13.80 -9.87
CA ARG A 44 0.78 14.39 -10.69
C ARG A 44 0.84 13.88 -12.13
N ASN A 45 -0.33 13.53 -12.68
CA ASN A 45 -0.48 13.02 -14.05
C ASN A 45 0.30 11.73 -14.36
N MET A 46 0.68 10.96 -13.32
CA MET A 46 1.40 9.70 -13.46
C MET A 46 0.50 8.48 -13.21
N ARG A 47 -0.83 8.62 -13.35
CA ARG A 47 -1.78 7.51 -13.15
C ARG A 47 -1.40 6.32 -14.05
N ARG A 48 -1.43 5.11 -13.48
CA ARG A 48 -1.02 3.84 -14.12
C ARG A 48 0.49 3.68 -14.38
N SER A 49 1.32 4.65 -13.97
CA SER A 49 2.76 4.43 -13.81
C SER A 49 3.02 3.59 -12.57
N TYR A 50 4.13 2.85 -12.59
CA TYR A 50 4.62 2.11 -11.43
C TYR A 50 6.13 2.24 -11.33
N PHE A 51 6.63 2.04 -10.11
CA PHE A 51 8.05 2.08 -9.78
C PHE A 51 8.43 0.74 -9.18
N LYS A 52 9.59 0.22 -9.59
CA LYS A 52 10.18 -0.99 -9.03
C LYS A 52 11.55 -0.67 -8.48
N PHE A 53 11.81 -1.08 -7.26
CA PHE A 53 13.11 -0.91 -6.61
C PHE A 53 13.34 -2.04 -5.60
N GLU A 54 14.59 -2.25 -5.23
CA GLU A 54 14.93 -3.21 -4.18
C GLU A 54 15.05 -2.49 -2.83
N VAL A 55 14.60 -3.14 -1.77
CA VAL A 55 14.93 -2.77 -0.39
C VAL A 55 15.90 -3.80 0.15
N VAL A 56 16.99 -3.33 0.76
CA VAL A 56 17.94 -4.17 1.47
C VAL A 56 17.75 -3.96 2.96
N ALA A 57 17.67 -5.07 3.70
CA ALA A 57 17.75 -5.09 5.15
C ALA A 57 19.07 -5.75 5.54
N THR A 58 19.91 -5.02 6.29
CA THR A 58 21.19 -5.51 6.82
C THR A 58 21.10 -5.57 8.34
N ASP A 59 21.50 -6.69 8.93
CA ASP A 59 21.54 -6.86 10.37
C ASP A 59 22.69 -6.10 11.05
N ASN A 60 22.78 -6.19 12.38
CA ASN A 60 23.82 -5.53 13.17
C ASN A 60 23.92 -4.02 12.90
N TYR A 61 22.78 -3.33 12.77
CA TYR A 61 22.71 -1.91 12.42
C TYR A 61 23.39 -1.54 11.09
N GLY A 62 23.63 -2.51 10.20
CA GLY A 62 24.37 -2.32 8.97
C GLY A 62 25.89 -2.49 9.08
N GLU A 63 26.43 -2.75 10.28
CA GLU A 63 27.87 -2.83 10.53
C GLU A 63 28.42 -4.25 10.28
N GLY A 64 28.68 -4.57 9.01
CA GLY A 64 29.26 -5.85 8.61
C GLY A 64 28.31 -7.05 8.74
N GLY A 65 27.02 -6.77 8.93
CA GLY A 65 25.96 -7.74 9.08
C GLY A 65 25.55 -8.48 7.81
N LEU A 66 24.78 -9.56 7.95
CA LEU A 66 24.19 -10.24 6.80
C LEU A 66 23.06 -9.38 6.21
N SER A 67 22.88 -9.48 4.89
CA SER A 67 21.90 -8.68 4.16
C SER A 67 20.91 -9.55 3.40
N SER A 68 19.65 -9.13 3.40
CA SER A 68 18.59 -9.70 2.56
C SER A 68 17.97 -8.61 1.69
N LYS A 69 17.42 -9.03 0.54
CA LYS A 69 16.78 -8.12 -0.42
C LYS A 69 15.33 -8.50 -0.65
N ALA A 70 14.50 -7.50 -0.93
CA ALA A 70 13.13 -7.67 -1.40
C ALA A 70 12.82 -6.67 -2.51
N GLU A 71 12.12 -7.11 -3.55
CA GLU A 71 11.57 -6.22 -4.57
C GLU A 71 10.31 -5.54 -4.04
N VAL A 72 10.19 -4.23 -4.27
CA VAL A 72 9.02 -3.42 -3.96
C VAL A 72 8.47 -2.82 -5.24
N VAL A 73 7.16 -2.95 -5.42
CA VAL A 73 6.41 -2.34 -6.53
C VAL A 73 5.46 -1.30 -5.96
N VAL A 74 5.57 -0.06 -6.42
CA VAL A 74 4.65 1.03 -6.07
C VAL A 74 3.89 1.48 -7.32
N SER A 75 2.57 1.34 -7.30
CA SER A 75 1.69 1.76 -8.40
C SER A 75 1.03 3.11 -8.09
N VAL A 76 0.98 4.01 -9.06
CA VAL A 76 0.31 5.31 -8.92
C VAL A 76 -1.14 5.19 -9.38
N VAL A 77 -2.06 5.46 -8.46
CA VAL A 77 -3.51 5.37 -8.63
C VAL A 77 -4.19 6.74 -8.49
N ASN A 78 -5.42 6.85 -8.94
CA ASN A 78 -6.29 7.99 -8.61
C ASN A 78 -7.74 7.53 -8.36
N LEU A 79 -8.65 8.49 -8.20
CA LEU A 79 -10.07 8.23 -7.93
C LEU A 79 -10.76 7.34 -8.98
N LEU A 80 -10.25 7.27 -10.21
CA LEU A 80 -10.83 6.43 -11.28
C LEU A 80 -10.44 4.95 -11.15
N ASP A 81 -9.47 4.63 -10.28
CA ASP A 81 -9.02 3.28 -9.97
C ASP A 81 -9.64 2.75 -8.67
N MET A 82 -10.41 3.58 -7.97
CA MET A 82 -10.94 3.29 -6.64
C MET A 82 -12.44 3.02 -6.67
N GLN A 83 -12.90 2.17 -5.76
CA GLN A 83 -14.29 1.85 -5.50
C GLN A 83 -14.64 2.17 -4.06
N VAL A 84 -15.87 2.62 -3.82
CA VAL A 84 -16.41 2.80 -2.47
C VAL A 84 -17.21 1.57 -2.08
N VAL A 85 -16.86 0.98 -0.94
CA VAL A 85 -17.63 -0.06 -0.27
C VAL A 85 -18.37 0.59 0.89
N VAL A 86 -19.70 0.55 0.84
CA VAL A 86 -20.57 1.12 1.88
C VAL A 86 -20.87 0.04 2.92
N SER A 87 -20.72 0.37 4.18
CA SER A 87 -21.02 -0.51 5.31
C SER A 87 -21.99 0.15 6.29
N ASN A 88 -22.90 -0.65 6.86
CA ASN A 88 -23.87 -0.20 7.87
C ASN A 88 -23.29 -0.13 9.29
N VAL A 89 -21.96 0.04 9.43
CA VAL A 89 -21.28 0.18 10.71
C VAL A 89 -20.43 1.44 10.74
N ALA A 90 -20.20 1.98 11.94
CA ALA A 90 -19.44 3.21 12.13
C ALA A 90 -17.97 3.07 11.66
N PRO A 91 -17.33 4.16 11.18
CA PRO A 91 -15.96 4.13 10.65
C PRO A 91 -14.92 3.64 11.66
N THR A 92 -15.14 3.93 12.95
CA THR A 92 -14.24 3.51 14.03
C THR A 92 -14.19 1.98 14.19
N VAL A 93 -15.33 1.30 14.04
CA VAL A 93 -15.41 -0.17 14.10
C VAL A 93 -14.72 -0.78 12.88
N VAL A 94 -14.87 -0.15 11.71
CA VAL A 94 -14.19 -0.57 10.49
C VAL A 94 -12.69 -0.43 10.62
N GLU A 95 -12.18 0.71 11.10
CA GLU A 95 -10.74 0.94 11.28
C GLU A 95 -10.14 -0.08 12.26
N GLN A 96 -10.82 -0.36 13.37
CA GLN A 96 -10.39 -1.38 14.35
C GLN A 96 -10.32 -2.80 13.78
N ASN A 97 -11.07 -3.09 12.71
CA ASN A 97 -11.13 -4.41 12.08
C ASN A 97 -10.55 -4.41 10.65
N LYS A 98 -9.87 -3.34 10.25
CA LYS A 98 -9.38 -3.10 8.89
C LYS A 98 -8.56 -4.27 8.36
N ASP A 99 -7.63 -4.82 9.15
CA ASP A 99 -6.78 -5.93 8.72
C ASP A 99 -7.58 -7.22 8.43
N LYS A 100 -8.63 -7.49 9.21
CA LYS A 100 -9.51 -8.65 8.99
C LYS A 100 -10.35 -8.44 7.75
N LEU A 101 -10.91 -7.25 7.57
CA LEU A 101 -11.69 -6.88 6.39
C LEU A 101 -10.83 -6.96 5.12
N LEU A 102 -9.61 -6.43 5.16
CA LEU A 102 -8.67 -6.45 4.05
C LEU A 102 -8.36 -7.89 3.61
N ARG A 103 -8.10 -8.80 4.55
CA ARG A 103 -7.87 -10.23 4.24
C ARG A 103 -9.06 -10.90 3.55
N ILE A 104 -10.29 -10.55 3.95
CA ILE A 104 -11.49 -11.09 3.34
C ILE A 104 -11.63 -10.56 1.91
N LEU A 105 -11.52 -9.23 1.72
CA LEU A 105 -11.59 -8.60 0.39
C LEU A 105 -10.51 -9.15 -0.53
N GLU A 106 -9.27 -9.23 -0.03
CA GLU A 106 -8.13 -9.75 -0.78
C GLU A 106 -8.36 -11.19 -1.24
N ARG A 107 -8.93 -12.04 -0.39
CA ARG A 107 -9.28 -13.42 -0.77
C ARG A 107 -10.24 -13.47 -1.96
N TYR A 108 -11.32 -12.68 -1.93
CA TYR A 108 -12.29 -12.65 -3.03
C TYR A 108 -11.69 -12.12 -4.33
N VAL A 109 -10.86 -11.08 -4.26
CA VAL A 109 -10.18 -10.56 -5.45
C VAL A 109 -9.18 -11.59 -5.99
N GLN A 110 -8.47 -12.31 -5.12
CA GLN A 110 -7.51 -13.34 -5.51
C GLN A 110 -8.13 -14.58 -6.14
N ASP A 111 -9.40 -14.89 -5.86
CA ASP A 111 -10.13 -15.96 -6.54
C ASP A 111 -10.29 -15.67 -8.06
N GLN A 112 -10.25 -14.39 -8.46
CA GLN A 112 -10.29 -13.97 -9.87
C GLN A 112 -8.90 -13.63 -10.41
N ILE A 113 -8.08 -12.92 -9.63
CA ILE A 113 -6.76 -12.44 -10.03
C ILE A 113 -5.72 -12.90 -8.98
N PRO A 114 -5.11 -14.08 -9.16
CA PRO A 114 -4.17 -14.64 -8.21
C PRO A 114 -3.01 -13.69 -7.88
N GLY A 115 -2.78 -13.48 -6.59
CA GLY A 115 -1.73 -12.59 -6.10
C GLY A 115 -2.07 -11.09 -6.10
N ALA A 116 -3.27 -10.70 -6.52
CA ALA A 116 -3.74 -9.33 -6.39
C ALA A 116 -3.67 -8.84 -4.93
N LYS A 117 -3.31 -7.56 -4.78
CA LYS A 117 -3.18 -6.90 -3.48
C LYS A 117 -4.26 -5.84 -3.34
N VAL A 118 -5.14 -5.99 -2.36
CA VAL A 118 -6.17 -4.99 -2.04
C VAL A 118 -5.57 -3.96 -1.08
N VAL A 119 -5.89 -2.69 -1.29
CA VAL A 119 -5.47 -1.57 -0.45
C VAL A 119 -6.69 -0.73 -0.08
N VAL A 120 -6.76 -0.33 1.19
CA VAL A 120 -7.73 0.65 1.69
C VAL A 120 -7.04 2.01 1.72
N GLU A 121 -7.51 2.92 0.88
CA GLU A 121 -7.01 4.29 0.82
C GLU A 121 -7.53 5.13 1.99
N SER A 122 -8.83 5.04 2.27
CA SER A 122 -9.47 5.82 3.35
C SER A 122 -10.72 5.13 3.88
N ILE A 123 -11.04 5.43 5.14
CA ILE A 123 -12.25 5.01 5.83
C ILE A 123 -12.87 6.27 6.43
N GLY A 124 -14.14 6.52 6.13
CA GLY A 124 -14.85 7.71 6.59
C GLY A 124 -16.34 7.45 6.84
N PRO A 125 -17.09 8.42 7.38
CA PRO A 125 -18.55 8.32 7.49
C PRO A 125 -19.17 8.18 6.11
N GLN A 126 -20.34 7.54 6.03
CA GLN A 126 -21.01 7.41 4.73
C GLN A 126 -21.42 8.79 4.23
N ARG A 127 -21.03 9.12 2.99
CA ARG A 127 -21.49 10.32 2.32
C ARG A 127 -22.74 10.04 1.48
N PHE A 128 -23.75 10.88 1.59
CA PHE A 128 -25.03 10.70 0.89
C PHE A 128 -25.71 12.04 0.57
N GLY A 129 -26.89 11.96 -0.06
CA GLY A 129 -27.64 13.11 -0.54
C GLY A 129 -27.11 13.64 -1.87
N ASP A 130 -27.79 14.65 -2.42
CA ASP A 130 -27.36 15.30 -3.66
C ASP A 130 -25.99 15.95 -3.45
N GLY A 131 -25.01 15.56 -4.28
CA GLY A 131 -23.64 16.07 -4.18
C GLY A 131 -22.76 15.43 -3.09
N PHE A 132 -23.24 14.41 -2.36
CA PHE A 132 -22.47 13.73 -1.31
C PHE A 132 -22.02 14.65 -0.16
N GLU A 133 -22.83 15.66 0.17
CA GLU A 133 -22.52 16.66 1.20
C GLU A 133 -22.96 16.24 2.62
N GLN A 134 -23.86 15.26 2.76
CA GLN A 134 -24.35 14.78 4.06
C GLN A 134 -23.51 13.59 4.52
N GLU A 135 -23.23 13.52 5.83
CA GLU A 135 -22.42 12.46 6.43
C GLU A 135 -23.22 11.68 7.49
N ASP A 136 -23.25 10.35 7.39
CA ASP A 136 -23.82 9.43 8.37
C ASP A 136 -22.69 8.68 9.09
N TYR A 137 -22.49 9.01 10.37
CA TYR A 137 -21.45 8.42 11.23
C TYR A 137 -21.83 7.04 11.80
N SER A 138 -23.09 6.63 11.66
CA SER A 138 -23.51 5.26 11.99
C SER A 138 -23.11 4.24 10.91
N LYS A 139 -22.72 4.75 9.74
CA LYS A 139 -22.32 4.00 8.55
C LYS A 139 -20.92 4.44 8.11
N SER A 140 -20.36 3.72 7.15
CA SER A 140 -19.01 4.01 6.66
C SER A 140 -18.84 3.77 5.18
N ASP A 141 -18.02 4.62 4.58
CA ASP A 141 -17.50 4.48 3.23
C ASP A 141 -16.03 4.06 3.34
N LEU A 142 -15.70 2.93 2.71
CA LEU A 142 -14.34 2.44 2.56
C LEU A 142 -13.90 2.65 1.13
N MET A 143 -12.89 3.47 0.91
CA MET A 143 -12.30 3.67 -0.41
C MET A 143 -11.20 2.63 -0.64
N VAL A 144 -11.43 1.73 -1.60
CA VAL A 144 -10.55 0.60 -1.88
C VAL A 144 -10.11 0.57 -3.33
N TYR A 145 -8.93 0.01 -3.56
CA TYR A 145 -8.46 -0.37 -4.90
C TYR A 145 -7.66 -1.66 -4.78
N ALA A 146 -7.35 -2.30 -5.93
CA ALA A 146 -6.51 -3.47 -5.96
C ALA A 146 -5.43 -3.34 -7.04
N ILE A 147 -4.25 -3.89 -6.76
CA ILE A 147 -3.11 -3.93 -7.69
C ILE A 147 -2.95 -5.36 -8.20
N ASP A 148 -2.88 -5.50 -9.52
CA ASP A 148 -2.55 -6.75 -10.19
C ASP A 148 -1.02 -6.90 -10.28
N PRO A 149 -0.43 -7.98 -9.72
CA PRO A 149 1.01 -8.19 -9.73
C PRO A 149 1.57 -8.46 -11.14
N LEU A 150 0.76 -8.97 -12.08
CA LEU A 150 1.20 -9.27 -13.44
C LEU A 150 1.44 -7.97 -14.21
N THR A 151 0.47 -7.05 -14.14
CA THR A 151 0.55 -5.77 -14.85
C THR A 151 1.23 -4.66 -14.04
N ASN A 152 1.43 -4.85 -12.73
CA ASN A 152 1.94 -3.84 -11.79
C ASN A 152 1.11 -2.55 -11.83
N ARG A 153 -0.20 -2.69 -12.00
CA ARG A 153 -1.14 -1.58 -12.16
C ARG A 153 -2.42 -1.85 -11.37
N ALA A 154 -3.17 -0.79 -11.14
CA ALA A 154 -4.50 -0.91 -10.56
C ALA A 154 -5.42 -1.71 -11.47
N ILE A 155 -6.21 -2.61 -10.86
CA ILE A 155 -7.34 -3.29 -11.50
C ILE A 155 -8.41 -2.23 -11.80
N SER A 156 -9.11 -2.38 -12.93
CA SER A 156 -10.12 -1.41 -13.29
C SER A 156 -11.28 -1.42 -12.29
N ARG A 157 -11.88 -0.25 -12.05
CA ARG A 157 -13.02 -0.13 -11.12
C ARG A 157 -14.18 -1.05 -11.51
N GLN A 158 -14.40 -1.27 -12.81
CA GLN A 158 -15.48 -2.14 -13.32
C GLN A 158 -15.22 -3.62 -13.03
N GLU A 159 -13.97 -4.07 -13.04
CA GLU A 159 -13.60 -5.45 -12.71
C GLU A 159 -13.57 -5.70 -11.20
N LEU A 160 -13.48 -4.64 -10.40
CA LEU A 160 -13.50 -4.70 -8.93
C LEU A 160 -14.93 -4.72 -8.35
N PHE A 161 -15.96 -4.46 -9.16
CA PHE A 161 -17.36 -4.37 -8.73
C PHE A 161 -18.04 -5.74 -8.66
#